data_AF-A0A4U9HZB0-F1
#
_entry.id   AF-A0A4U9HZB0-F1
#
_cell.length_a   1.000
_cell.length_b   1.000
_cell.length_c   1.000
_cell.angle_alpha   90.00
_cell.angle_beta   90.00
_cell.angle_gamma   90.00
#
_symmetry.space_group_name_H-M   'P 1'
#
loop_
_entity.id
_entity.type
_entity.pdbx_description
1 polymer ?
#
loop_
_entity_poly.entity_id
_entity_poly.type
_entity_poly.pdbx_seq_one_letter_code
_entity_poly.pdbx_strand_id
1 'polypeptide(L)'
;MSHGTVREYVVRLRRLGQHLTTQRISPELLTNGYLDENLEPWLPATSTNNYRIALRKYAQFKTQMPVTPKQKVHRETTSDIY
;
A
#
# COMPACT_ATOMS: atom_id res chain seq x y z
N MET A 1 2.77 13.81 12.64
CA MET A 1 2.46 12.36 12.54
C MET A 1 3.56 11.68 11.74
N SER A 2 4.32 10.77 12.36
CA SER A 2 5.44 10.10 11.71
C SER A 2 4.95 9.23 10.56
N HIS A 3 5.51 9.45 9.37
CA HIS A 3 5.25 8.62 8.20
C HIS A 3 5.86 7.24 8.44
N GLY A 4 5.02 6.20 8.44
CA GLY A 4 5.48 4.83 8.63
C GLY A 4 6.45 4.40 7.52
N THR A 5 7.30 3.44 7.84
CA THR A 5 8.19 2.75 6.90
C THR A 5 7.40 1.90 5.90
N VAL A 6 8.02 1.53 4.77
CA VAL A 6 7.43 0.59 3.79
C VAL A 6 6.94 -0.69 4.47
N ARG A 7 7.72 -1.21 5.43
CA ARG A 7 7.36 -2.41 6.19
C ARG A 7 6.04 -2.24 6.94
N GLU A 8 5.82 -1.08 7.57
CA GLU A 8 4.56 -0.80 8.26
C GLU A 8 3.39 -0.72 7.31
N TYR A 9 3.55 -0.09 6.14
CA TYR A 9 2.50 -0.06 5.12
C TYR A 9 2.14 -1.47 4.64
N VAL A 10 3.13 -2.32 4.36
CA VAL A 10 2.90 -3.72 3.94
C VAL A 10 2.15 -4.51 5.02
N VAL A 11 2.55 -4.36 6.29
CA VAL A 11 1.86 -5.01 7.41
C VAL A 11 0.41 -4.54 7.52
N ARG A 12 0.16 -3.23 7.38
CA ARG A 12 -1.20 -2.66 7.40
C ARG A 12 -2.04 -3.20 6.25
N LEU A 13 -1.51 -3.24 5.03
CA LEU A 13 -2.20 -3.79 3.87
C LEU A 13 -2.51 -5.28 4.05
N ARG A 14 -1.59 -6.06 4.60
CA ARG A 14 -1.83 -7.48 4.90
C ARG A 14 -2.95 -7.68 5.91
N ARG A 15 -2.96 -6.90 7.00
CA ARG A 15 -4.02 -6.95 8.02
C ARG A 15 -5.37 -6.53 7.43
N LEU A 16 -5.37 -5.47 6.62
CA LEU A 16 -6.56 -5.00 5.93
C LEU A 16 -7.11 -6.06 4.98
N GLY A 17 -6.25 -6.73 4.20
CA GLY A 17 -6.67 -7.82 3.33
C GLY A 17 -7.36 -8.95 4.10
N GLN A 18 -6.84 -9.34 5.26
CA GLN A 18 -7.50 -10.35 6.11
C GLN A 18 -8.87 -9.89 6.62
N HIS A 19 -9.00 -8.61 6.98
CA HIS A 19 -10.27 -8.02 7.41
C HIS A 19 -11.32 -8.06 6.29
N LEU A 20 -10.95 -7.63 5.08
CA LEU A 20 -11.83 -7.63 3.90
C LEU A 20 -12.24 -9.06 3.50
N THR A 21 -11.32 -10.03 3.54
CA THR A 21 -11.63 -11.45 3.27
C THR A 21 -12.64 -12.00 4.28
N THR A 22 -12.47 -11.65 5.57
CA THR A 22 -13.39 -12.09 6.64
C THR A 22 -14.80 -11.55 6.41
N GLN A 23 -14.91 -10.31 5.93
CA GLN A 23 -16.16 -9.65 5.60
C GLN A 23 -16.74 -10.04 4.23
N ARG A 24 -16.07 -10.95 3.48
CA ARG A 24 -16.45 -11.37 2.12
C ARG A 24 -16.61 -10.19 1.15
N ILE A 25 -15.77 -9.16 1.29
CA ILE A 25 -15.78 -7.99 0.42
C ILE A 25 -15.28 -8.39 -0.98
N SER A 26 -15.98 -7.94 -2.02
CA SER A 26 -15.62 -8.26 -3.40
C SER A 26 -14.24 -7.68 -3.77
N PRO A 27 -13.34 -8.48 -4.37
CA PRO A 27 -12.06 -7.99 -4.88
C PRO A 27 -12.19 -6.94 -5.98
N GLU A 28 -13.35 -6.84 -6.64
CA GLU A 28 -13.61 -5.89 -7.72
C GLU A 28 -13.44 -4.43 -7.28
N LEU A 29 -13.65 -4.17 -5.98
CA LEU A 29 -13.45 -2.86 -5.35
C LEU A 29 -11.98 -2.41 -5.38
N LEU A 30 -11.04 -3.33 -5.61
CA LEU A 30 -9.61 -3.06 -5.76
C LEU A 30 -9.20 -2.73 -7.20
N THR A 31 -10.11 -2.89 -8.16
CA THR A 31 -9.83 -2.77 -9.60
C THR A 31 -10.21 -1.40 -10.15
N ASN A 32 -11.31 -0.82 -9.66
CA ASN A 32 -11.86 0.42 -10.21
C ASN A 32 -11.56 1.60 -9.29
N GLY A 33 -11.27 2.79 -9.80
CA GLY A 33 -11.19 4.03 -9.00
C GLY A 33 -10.07 4.09 -7.94
N TYR A 34 -10.24 4.96 -6.95
CA TYR A 34 -9.28 5.19 -5.87
C TYR A 34 -9.49 4.18 -4.73
N LEU A 35 -8.47 3.36 -4.45
CA LEU A 35 -8.54 2.28 -3.46
C LEU A 35 -8.98 2.76 -2.07
N ASP A 36 -8.51 3.92 -1.64
CA ASP A 36 -8.80 4.46 -0.30
C ASP A 36 -10.20 5.07 -0.15
N GLU A 37 -10.82 5.48 -1.26
CA GLU A 37 -12.21 5.98 -1.28
C GLU A 37 -13.17 4.80 -1.38
N ASN A 38 -12.92 3.87 -2.31
CA ASN A 38 -13.74 2.68 -2.45
C ASN A 38 -13.78 1.90 -1.15
N LEU A 39 -12.62 1.65 -0.54
CA LEU A 39 -12.56 0.82 0.66
C LEU A 39 -13.00 1.55 1.93
N GLU A 40 -13.22 2.85 1.90
CA GLU A 40 -13.55 3.68 3.08
C GLU A 40 -14.66 3.07 3.95
N PRO A 41 -15.80 2.60 3.40
CA PRO A 41 -16.90 2.04 4.21
C PRO A 41 -16.54 0.72 4.90
N TRP A 42 -15.52 0.01 4.42
CA TRP A 42 -15.09 -1.30 4.94
C TRP A 42 -13.76 -1.22 5.71
N LEU A 43 -13.26 -0.02 5.98
CA LEU A 43 -12.10 0.15 6.81
C LEU A 43 -12.45 -0.10 8.28
N PRO A 44 -11.53 -0.72 9.06
CA PRO A 44 -11.67 -0.76 10.51
C PRO A 44 -11.81 0.65 11.08
N ALA A 45 -12.71 0.84 12.03
CA ALA A 45 -12.87 2.11 12.76
C ALA A 45 -11.60 2.49 13.54
N THR A 46 -10.79 1.49 13.91
CA THR A 46 -9.47 1.72 14.51
C THR A 46 -8.44 1.96 13.41
N SER A 47 -7.62 3.00 13.56
CA SER A 47 -6.52 3.27 12.62
C SER A 47 -6.98 3.47 11.16
N THR A 48 -8.21 3.92 10.92
CA THR A 48 -8.76 4.14 9.56
C THR A 48 -7.82 4.96 8.69
N ASN A 49 -7.32 6.10 9.20
CA ASN A 49 -6.41 6.97 8.46
C ASN A 49 -5.07 6.29 8.11
N ASN A 50 -4.59 5.40 8.99
CA ASN A 50 -3.37 4.62 8.75
C ASN A 50 -3.52 3.66 7.57
N TYR A 51 -4.72 3.08 7.41
CA TYR A 51 -5.05 2.21 6.27
C TYR A 51 -5.22 3.03 4.98
N ARG A 52 -5.91 4.18 5.03
CA ARG A 52 -6.05 5.10 3.88
C ARG A 52 -4.69 5.52 3.33
N ILE A 53 -3.77 5.93 4.20
CA ILE A 53 -2.41 6.30 3.80
C ILE A 53 -1.67 5.11 3.16
N ALA A 54 -1.78 3.91 3.74
CA ALA A 54 -1.15 2.72 3.19
C ALA A 54 -1.71 2.35 1.79
N LEU A 55 -3.03 2.48 1.59
CA LEU A 55 -3.68 2.26 0.30
C LEU A 55 -3.22 3.27 -0.75
N ARG A 56 -3.13 4.56 -0.40
CA ARG A 56 -2.60 5.59 -1.30
C ARG A 56 -1.14 5.31 -1.69
N LYS A 57 -0.30 4.92 -0.73
CA LYS A 57 1.09 4.52 -0.99
C LYS A 57 1.17 3.30 -1.91
N TYR A 58 0.27 2.34 -1.74
CA TYR A 58 0.20 1.17 -2.61
C TYR A 58 -0.27 1.53 -4.03
N ALA A 59 -1.28 2.40 -4.17
CA ALA A 59 -1.71 2.90 -5.47
C ALA A 59 -0.57 3.64 -6.19
N GLN A 60 0.14 4.52 -5.48
CA GLN A 60 1.35 5.18 -6.00
C GLN A 60 2.43 4.19 -6.42
N PHE A 61 2.64 3.11 -5.66
CA PHE A 61 3.58 2.06 -6.03
C PHE A 61 3.13 1.33 -7.30
N LYS A 62 1.85 0.97 -7.41
CA LYS A 62 1.29 0.33 -8.62
C LYS A 62 1.44 1.18 -9.87
N THR A 63 1.26 2.50 -9.79
CA THR A 63 1.43 3.40 -10.94
C THR A 63 2.91 3.59 -11.32
N GLN A 64 3.81 3.51 -10.35
CA GLN A 64 5.26 3.61 -10.57
C GLN A 64 5.90 2.28 -11.00
N MET A 65 5.20 1.15 -10.87
CA MET A 65 5.64 -0.13 -11.42
C MET A 65 5.16 -0.27 -12.87
N PRO A 66 6.00 -0.01 -13.89
CA PRO A 66 5.71 -0.52 -15.22
C PRO A 66 5.62 -2.06 -15.12
N VAL A 67 4.64 -2.64 -15.82
CA VAL A 67 4.49 -4.09 -15.95
C VAL A 67 5.68 -4.63 -16.75
N THR A 68 6.83 -4.83 -16.09
CA THR A 68 7.99 -5.55 -16.63
C THR A 68 8.68 -6.32 -15.50
N PRO A 69 8.89 -7.64 -15.65
CA PRO A 69 9.70 -8.41 -14.71
C PRO A 69 11.18 -8.15 -14.98
N LYS A 70 11.96 -8.06 -13.89
CA LYS A 70 13.42 -7.79 -13.80
C LYS A 70 13.81 -6.31 -13.84
N GLN A 71 14.27 -5.79 -12.70
CA GLN A 71 15.72 -5.69 -12.44
C GLN A 71 15.98 -5.18 -11.02
N LYS A 72 16.91 -5.85 -10.34
CA LYS A 72 17.66 -5.32 -9.19
C LYS A 72 18.20 -3.95 -9.58
N VAL A 73 18.01 -2.93 -8.75
CA VAL A 73 19.02 -1.87 -8.61
C VAL A 73 19.22 -1.56 -7.15
N HIS A 74 20.46 -1.80 -6.76
CA HIS A 74 21.14 -1.43 -5.54
C HIS A 74 20.64 -0.14 -4.90
N ARG A 75 20.35 -0.27 -3.61
CA ARG A 75 20.55 0.81 -2.65
C ARG A 75 22.06 0.91 -2.44
N GLU A 76 22.65 2.05 -2.76
CA GLU A 76 23.39 2.91 -1.81
C GLU A 76 24.30 3.90 -2.56
N THR A 77 24.02 5.16 -2.27
CA THR A 77 24.81 6.34 -2.57
C THR A 77 25.90 6.48 -1.51
N THR A 78 27.16 6.48 -1.94
CA THR A 78 28.29 7.21 -1.33
C THR A 78 29.32 7.30 -2.47
N SER A 79 29.48 8.44 -3.14
CA SER A 79 30.21 9.65 -2.70
C SER A 79 31.66 9.36 -2.34
N ASP A 80 32.52 9.82 -3.24
CA ASP A 80 33.81 10.50 -3.03
C ASP A 80 35.11 9.68 -2.84
N ILE A 81 35.94 9.76 -3.90
CA ILE A 81 37.38 10.12 -3.94
C ILE A 81 38.21 9.91 -2.66
N TYR A 82 39.20 9.01 -2.72
CA TYR A 82 40.65 9.28 -2.58
C TYR A 82 41.48 8.07 -3.07
#